data_AF-A0A929DMV6-F1
#
_entry.id   AF-A0A929DMV6-F1
#
_cell.length_a   1.000
_cell.length_b   1.000
_cell.length_c   1.000
_cell.angle_alpha   90.00
_cell.angle_beta   90.00
_cell.angle_gamma   90.00
#
_symmetry.space_group_name_H-M   'P 1'
#
loop_
_entity.id
_entity.type
_entity.pdbx_description
1 polymer ?
#
loop_
_entity_poly.entity_id
_entity_poly.type
_entity_poly.pdbx_seq_one_letter_code
_entity_poly.pdbx_strand_id
1 'polypeptide(L)' 'MVKLYEVVFYSGEEPFPAYYLIDNIRCENVEDELRNRLSLITQRVRKMFGIEDGIPNWRIHEALYVLQEDGLIAVKNIA' A
#
# COMPACT_ATOMS: atom_id res chain seq x y z
N MET A 1 -0.04 18.92 11.34
CA MET A 1 -1.08 18.18 12.08
C MET A 1 -0.93 16.72 11.76
N VAL A 2 -0.73 15.88 12.76
CA VAL A 2 -0.56 14.43 12.59
C VAL A 2 -1.91 13.78 12.27
N LYS A 3 -1.99 13.06 11.16
CA LYS A 3 -3.13 12.25 10.72
C LYS A 3 -2.78 10.76 10.73
N LEU A 4 -3.79 9.89 10.77
CA LEU A 4 -3.66 8.45 10.57
C LEU A 4 -4.06 8.13 9.13
N TYR A 5 -3.22 7.38 8.43
CA TYR A 5 -3.44 6.89 7.07
C TYR A 5 -3.36 5.37 7.07
N GLU A 6 -4.30 4.73 6.39
CA GLU A 6 -4.31 3.28 6.22
C GLU A 6 -3.79 2.95 4.82
N VAL A 7 -2.79 2.09 4.73
CA VAL A 7 -2.25 1.60 3.46
C VAL A 7 -2.88 0.24 3.20
N VAL A 8 -3.57 0.12 2.08
CA VAL A 8 -4.27 -1.09 1.66
C VAL A 8 -3.71 -1.64 0.36
N PHE A 9 -3.79 -2.95 0.19
CA PHE A 9 -3.46 -3.66 -1.03
C PHE A 9 -4.73 -4.26 -1.64
N TYR A 10 -4.97 -4.01 -2.92
CA TYR A 10 -6.07 -4.61 -3.67
C TYR A 10 -5.65 -5.96 -4.25
N SER A 11 -6.33 -7.04 -3.85
CA SER A 11 -6.21 -8.35 -4.50
C SER A 11 -7.42 -8.61 -5.37
N GLY A 12 -7.21 -8.67 -6.69
CA GLY A 12 -8.27 -8.95 -7.67
C GLY A 12 -8.31 -10.39 -8.20
N GLU A 13 -7.28 -11.19 -7.90
CA GLU A 13 -7.13 -12.57 -8.38
C GLU A 13 -7.84 -13.60 -7.47
N GLU A 14 -8.25 -13.17 -6.26
CA GLU A 14 -9.02 -13.99 -5.34
C GLU A 14 -10.48 -14.14 -5.78
N PRO A 15 -11.20 -15.20 -5.37
CA PRO A 15 -12.61 -15.40 -5.68
C PRO A 15 -13.52 -14.23 -5.29
N PHE A 16 -13.08 -13.42 -4.32
CA PHE A 16 -13.73 -12.20 -3.89
C PHE A 16 -12.69 -11.06 -3.86
N PRO A 17 -12.72 -10.15 -4.84
CA PRO A 17 -11.81 -9.02 -4.85
C PRO A 17 -11.97 -8.16 -3.58
N ALA A 18 -10.85 -7.86 -2.93
CA ALA A 18 -10.87 -7.16 -1.65
C ALA A 18 -9.65 -6.28 -1.43
N TYR A 19 -9.83 -5.28 -0.56
CA TYR A 19 -8.75 -4.47 -0.03
C TYR A 19 -8.30 -5.03 1.31
N TYR A 20 -6.99 -5.25 1.45
CA TYR A 20 -6.37 -5.77 2.66
C TYR A 20 -5.51 -4.70 3.30
N LEU A 21 -5.67 -4.48 4.60
CA LEU A 21 -4.85 -3.54 5.36
C LEU A 21 -3.42 -4.07 5.51
N ILE A 22 -2.44 -3.28 5.08
CA ILE A 22 -1.01 -3.63 5.09
C ILE A 22 -0.24 -2.85 6.15
N ASP A 23 -0.57 -1.57 6.33
CA ASP A 23 0.10 -0.71 7.29
C ASP A 23 -0.80 0.44 7.76
N ASN A 24 -0.47 0.97 8.93
CA ASN A 24 -1.06 2.16 9.51
C ASN A 24 0.04 3.20 9.74
N ILE A 25 -0.06 4.33 9.05
CA ILE A 25 0.94 5.38 9.05
C ILE A 25 0.39 6.60 9.78
N ARG A 26 1.02 6.98 10.89
CA ARG A 26 0.65 8.19 11.64
C ARG A 26 1.70 9.26 11.40
N CYS A 27 1.40 10.26 10.56
CA CYS A 27 2.36 11.27 10.14
C CYS A 27 1.69 12.61 9.79
N GLU A 28 2.50 13.64 9.57
CA GLU A 28 2.02 14.94 9.07
C GLU A 28 2.01 15.01 7.53
N ASN A 29 2.99 14.37 6.88
CA ASN A 29 3.08 14.25 5.43
C ASN A 29 3.11 12.77 5.04
N VAL A 30 2.05 12.31 4.37
CA VAL A 30 1.95 10.90 3.95
C VAL A 30 2.86 10.58 2.77
N GLU A 31 3.15 11.56 1.90
CA GLU A 31 3.99 11.35 0.72
C GLU A 31 5.43 11.01 1.11
N ASP A 32 6.02 11.82 1.99
CA ASP A 32 7.39 11.58 2.49
C ASP A 32 7.48 10.25 3.24
N GLU A 33 6.50 9.96 4.10
CA GLU A 33 6.49 8.75 4.91
C GLU A 33 6.29 7.49 4.04
N LEU A 34 5.46 7.56 2.99
CA LEU A 34 5.33 6.49 2.00
C LEU A 34 6.63 6.26 1.25
N ARG A 35 7.31 7.30 0.75
CA ARG A 35 8.59 7.15 0.05
C ARG A 35 9.64 6.44 0.92
N ASN A 36 9.69 6.78 2.20
CA ASN A 36 10.61 6.16 3.16
C ASN A 36 10.24 4.71 3.50
N ARG A 37 8.94 4.38 3.51
CA ARG A 37 8.43 3.06 3.93
C ARG A 37 8.08 2.12 2.79
N LEU A 38 8.07 2.57 1.54
CA LEU A 38 7.52 1.80 0.41
C LEU A 38 8.16 0.43 0.27
N SER A 39 9.48 0.34 0.47
CA SER A 39 10.21 -0.94 0.47
C SER A 39 9.68 -1.91 1.55
N LEU A 40 9.49 -1.42 2.78
CA LEU A 40 8.96 -2.21 3.88
C LEU A 40 7.51 -2.64 3.64
N ILE A 41 6.66 -1.73 3.16
CA ILE A 41 5.26 -2.01 2.81
C ILE A 41 5.21 -3.10 1.72
N THR A 42 6.04 -2.98 0.69
CA THR A 42 6.14 -3.97 -0.39
C THR A 42 6.53 -5.35 0.14
N GLN A 43 7.51 -5.43 1.05
CA GLN A 43 7.91 -6.68 1.68
C GLN A 43 6.77 -7.30 2.51
N ARG A 44 5.97 -6.48 3.20
CA ARG A 44 4.79 -6.97 3.94
C ARG A 44 3.75 -7.58 3.02
N VAL A 45 3.43 -6.92 1.90
CA VAL A 45 2.52 -7.48 0.88
C VAL A 45 3.05 -8.84 0.40
N ARG A 46 4.33 -8.90 -0.01
CA ARG A 46 4.93 -10.16 -0.47
C ARG A 46 4.79 -11.28 0.55
N LYS A 47 5.10 -10.99 1.81
CA LYS A 47 5.01 -11.95 2.89
C LYS A 47 3.56 -12.40 3.16
N MET A 48 2.60 -11.47 3.16
CA MET A 48 1.20 -11.76 3.44
C MET A 48 0.55 -12.63 2.36
N PHE A 49 0.89 -12.38 1.09
CA PHE A 49 0.27 -13.04 -0.06
C PHE A 49 1.15 -14.09 -0.73
N GLY A 50 2.30 -14.42 -0.14
CA GLY A 50 3.24 -15.41 -0.70
C GLY A 50 3.75 -15.04 -2.10
N ILE A 51 3.91 -13.74 -2.40
CA ILE A 51 4.31 -13.27 -3.73
C ILE A 51 5.80 -13.56 -3.95
N GLU A 52 6.09 -14.34 -4.99
CA GLU A 52 7.43 -14.72 -5.40
C GLU A 52 8.30 -13.52 -5.83
N ASP A 53 9.61 -13.65 -5.65
CA ASP A 53 10.60 -12.61 -5.98
C ASP A 53 10.65 -12.27 -7.47
N GLY A 54 10.13 -13.14 -8.35
CA GLY A 54 10.03 -12.89 -9.79
C GLY A 54 9.01 -11.82 -10.18
N ILE A 55 8.01 -11.54 -9.33
CA ILE A 55 7.07 -10.44 -9.56
C ILE A 55 7.77 -9.13 -9.23
N PRO A 56 7.84 -8.13 -10.13
CA PRO A 56 8.54 -6.89 -9.83
C PRO A 56 7.76 -5.99 -8.86
N ASN A 57 8.47 -5.21 -8.04
CA ASN A 57 7.86 -4.34 -7.02
C ASN A 57 6.84 -3.34 -7.59
N TRP A 58 7.07 -2.81 -8.79
CA TRP A 58 6.15 -1.86 -9.42
C TRP A 58 4.75 -2.42 -9.63
N ARG A 59 4.61 -3.75 -9.88
CA ARG A 59 3.29 -4.43 -9.96
C ARG A 59 2.55 -4.37 -8.63
N ILE A 60 3.28 -4.54 -7.52
CA ILE A 60 2.71 -4.44 -6.18
C ILE A 60 2.28 -2.99 -5.92
N HIS A 61 3.09 -2.01 -6.33
CA HIS A 61 2.80 -0.59 -6.16
C HIS A 61 1.55 -0.13 -6.91
N GLU A 62 1.26 -0.73 -8.07
CA GLU A 62 0.02 -0.47 -8.82
C GLU A 62 -1.25 -0.87 -8.09
N ALA A 63 -1.16 -1.82 -7.14
CA ALA A 63 -2.26 -2.31 -6.35
C ALA A 63 -2.27 -1.78 -4.90
N LEU A 64 -1.36 -0.87 -4.56
CA LEU A 64 -1.32 -0.21 -3.25
C LEU A 64 -2.07 1.12 -3.27
N TYR A 65 -2.85 1.36 -2.22
CA TYR A 65 -3.63 2.57 -2.03
C TYR A 65 -3.48 3.10 -0.61
N VAL A 66 -3.69 4.40 -0.45
CA VAL A 66 -3.85 5.05 0.83
C VAL A 66 -5.29 5.49 0.99
N LEU A 67 -5.89 5.12 2.12
CA LEU A 67 -7.21 5.61 2.51
C LEU A 67 -7.10 7.03 3.10
N GLN A 68 -7.82 7.96 2.50
CA GLN A 68 -7.99 9.34 2.95
C GLN A 68 -9.49 9.67 3.12
N GLU A 69 -9.78 10.84 3.69
CA GLU A 69 -11.15 11.33 3.93
C GLU A 69 -12.00 11.31 2.64
N ASP A 70 -11.40 11.64 1.50
CA ASP A 70 -12.08 11.75 0.20
C ASP A 70 -12.00 10.46 -0.65
N GLY A 71 -11.40 9.38 -0.12
CA GLY A 71 -11.34 8.08 -0.77
C GLY A 71 -9.94 7.48 -0.86
N LEU A 72 -9.76 6.57 -1.82
CA LEU A 72 -8.52 5.83 -2.03
C LEU A 72 -7.62 6.53 -3.05
N ILE A 73 -6.37 6.81 -2.66
CA ILE A 73 -5.35 7.35 -3.56
C ILE A 73 -4.33 6.28 -3.86
N ALA A 74 -4.09 6.01 -5.14
CA ALA A 74 -3.07 5.04 -5.55
C ALA A 74 -1.67 5.50 -5.13
N VAL A 75 -0.89 4.61 -4.49
CA VAL A 75 0.46 4.93 -3.98
C VAL A 75 1.40 5.38 -5.10
N LYS A 76 1.27 4.80 -6.31
CA LYS A 76 2.05 5.19 -7.49
C LYS A 76 1.87 6.65 -7.95
N ASN A 77 0.81 7.33 -7.50
CA ASN A 77 0.57 8.74 -7.81
C ASN A 77 1.17 9.68 -6.74
N ILE A 78 1.76 9.13 -5.69
CA ILE A 78 2.30 9.85 -4.53
C ILE A 78 3.82 9.65 -4.45
N ALA A 79 4.25 8.38 -4.43
CA ALA A 79 5.61 7.97 -4.13
C ALA A 79 6.39 7.51 -5.37
#